data_AF-A0A914SVU6-F1
#
_entry.id   AF-A0A914SVU6-F1
#
_cell.length_a   1.000
_cell.length_b   1.000
_cell.length_c   1.000
_cell.angle_alpha   90.00
_cell.angle_beta   90.00
_cell.angle_gamma   90.00
#
_symmetry.space_group_name_H-M   'P 1'
#
loop_
_entity.id
_entity.type
_entity.pdbx_description
1 polymer ?
#
loop_
_entity_poly.entity_id
_entity_poly.type
_entity_poly.pdbx_seq_one_letter_code
_entity_poly.pdbx_strand_id
1 'polypeptide(L)'
;MLFLEQNGSRIEIQQDEHRKFRATFIECENVERSECHGIDNALFTSECVTLYEFRPAGVRIAGTTGDFVDGFVKVPITCQCRLRRKFNRLLVPDRP
;
A
#
# COMPACT_ATOMS: atom_id res chain seq x y z
N MET A 1 -18.66 0.35 5.24
CA MET A 1 -17.33 -0.15 4.84
C MET A 1 -16.31 0.54 5.72
N LEU A 2 -15.51 -0.20 6.47
CA LEU A 2 -14.53 0.35 7.42
C LEU A 2 -13.18 0.49 6.73
N PHE A 3 -12.49 1.58 7.02
CA PHE A 3 -11.18 1.88 6.46
C PHE A 3 -10.16 2.12 7.56
N LEU A 4 -8.88 2.10 7.20
CA LEU A 4 -7.80 2.52 8.07
C LEU A 4 -7.44 3.96 7.77
N GLU A 5 -7.41 4.79 8.81
CA GLU A 5 -6.79 6.11 8.76
C GLU A 5 -5.25 5.95 8.79
N GLN A 6 -4.51 7.05 8.61
CA GLN A 6 -3.06 7.08 8.61
C GLN A 6 -2.41 6.49 9.88
N ASN A 7 -3.11 6.53 11.01
CA ASN A 7 -2.68 5.98 12.30
C ASN A 7 -3.05 4.49 12.51
N GLY A 8 -3.74 3.85 11.56
CA GLY A 8 -4.20 2.45 11.68
C GLY A 8 -5.51 2.27 12.45
N SER A 9 -6.18 3.35 12.85
CA SER A 9 -7.52 3.29 13.46
C SER A 9 -8.57 2.92 12.42
N ARG A 10 -9.56 2.13 12.84
CA ARG A 10 -10.74 1.85 12.03
C ARG A 10 -11.66 3.06 12.02
N ILE A 11 -12.02 3.51 10.83
CA ILE A 11 -12.88 4.66 10.60
C ILE A 11 -14.08 4.30 9.73
N GLU A 12 -15.16 5.03 9.93
CA GLU A 12 -16.32 5.09 9.05
C GLU A 12 -16.17 6.28 8.10
N ILE A 13 -16.58 6.09 6.84
CA ILE A 13 -16.57 7.14 5.82
C ILE A 13 -17.98 7.68 5.61
N GLN A 14 -18.11 9.00 5.60
CA GLN A 14 -19.35 9.71 5.31
C GLN A 14 -19.81 9.41 3.87
N GLN A 15 -21.07 9.01 3.73
CA GLN A 15 -21.73 8.74 2.45
C GLN A 15 -23.14 9.31 2.50
N ASP A 16 -23.35 10.49 1.92
CA ASP A 16 -24.63 11.19 1.89
C ASP A 16 -24.81 11.98 0.57
N GLU A 17 -25.83 12.83 0.51
CA GLU A 17 -26.13 13.64 -0.68
C GLU A 17 -25.03 14.66 -1.02
N HIS A 18 -24.31 15.16 -0.02
CA HIS A 18 -23.30 16.21 -0.16
C HIS A 18 -21.88 15.63 -0.33
N ARG A 19 -21.62 14.46 0.27
CA ARG A 19 -20.30 13.85 0.31
C ARG A 19 -20.37 12.38 -0.10
N LYS A 20 -19.72 12.06 -1.22
CA LYS A 20 -19.57 10.70 -1.74
C LYS A 20 -18.10 10.35 -1.86
N PHE A 21 -17.70 9.23 -1.29
CA PHE A 21 -16.36 8.69 -1.46
C PHE A 21 -16.39 7.44 -2.33
N ARG A 22 -15.62 7.44 -3.42
CA ARG A 22 -15.48 6.30 -4.32
C ARG A 22 -14.01 6.07 -4.65
N ALA A 23 -13.56 4.83 -4.50
CA ALA A 23 -12.20 4.41 -4.79
C ALA A 23 -12.19 3.01 -5.43
N THR A 24 -11.16 2.75 -6.24
CA THR A 24 -10.83 1.42 -6.73
C THR A 24 -9.73 0.85 -5.85
N PHE A 25 -9.83 -0.42 -5.48
CA PHE A 25 -8.86 -1.11 -4.62
C PHE A 25 -8.05 -2.06 -5.47
N ILE A 26 -6.73 -1.86 -5.48
CA ILE A 26 -5.78 -2.78 -6.11
C ILE A 26 -4.68 -3.04 -5.09
N GLU A 27 -4.63 -4.27 -4.59
CA GLU A 27 -3.63 -4.74 -3.64
C GLU A 27 -2.90 -5.96 -4.19
N CYS A 28 -1.71 -6.23 -3.67
CA CYS A 28 -1.01 -7.47 -3.98
C CYS A 28 -1.80 -8.67 -3.44
N GLU A 29 -1.96 -9.72 -4.26
CA GLU A 29 -2.64 -10.96 -3.87
C GLU A 29 -2.01 -11.61 -2.63
N ASN A 30 -0.68 -11.57 -2.53
CA ASN A 30 0.06 -12.13 -1.41
C ASN A 30 0.63 -11.04 -0.49
N VAL A 31 0.11 -10.97 0.73
CA VAL A 31 0.57 -10.03 1.77
C VAL A 31 1.93 -10.45 2.37
N GLU A 32 2.32 -11.71 2.22
CA GLU A 32 3.57 -12.27 2.73
C GLU A 32 4.82 -11.85 1.94
N ARG A 33 4.75 -10.80 1.11
CA ARG A 33 5.91 -10.21 0.42
C ARG A 33 6.63 -11.24 -0.46
N SER A 34 5.86 -11.99 -1.25
CA SER A 34 6.40 -12.97 -2.18
C SER A 34 7.38 -12.34 -3.17
N GLU A 35 8.35 -13.12 -3.63
CA GLU A 35 9.22 -12.73 -4.75
C GLU A 35 8.38 -12.46 -5.99
N CYS A 36 8.79 -11.45 -6.77
CA CYS A 36 8.09 -11.11 -8.00
C CYS A 36 8.41 -12.13 -9.10
N HIS A 37 7.42 -12.44 -9.92
CA HIS A 37 7.62 -13.29 -11.09
C HIS A 37 8.57 -12.65 -12.11
N GLY A 38 9.53 -13.43 -12.63
CA GLY A 38 10.41 -13.02 -13.74
C GLY A 38 11.65 -12.23 -13.33
N ILE A 39 12.03 -12.21 -12.06
CA ILE A 39 13.23 -11.51 -11.60
C ILE A 39 14.46 -12.42 -11.62
N ASP A 40 15.60 -11.87 -12.05
CA ASP A 40 16.90 -12.51 -11.88
C ASP A 40 17.30 -12.51 -10.39
N ASN A 41 16.99 -13.61 -9.73
CA ASN A 41 17.29 -13.84 -8.33
C ASN A 41 18.79 -14.02 -8.04
N ALA A 42 19.67 -14.14 -9.04
CA ALA A 42 21.11 -14.12 -8.81
C ALA A 42 21.62 -12.68 -8.53
N LEU A 43 21.02 -11.69 -9.21
CA LEU A 43 21.42 -10.29 -9.15
C LEU A 43 20.55 -9.44 -8.23
N PHE A 44 19.30 -9.82 -8.00
CA PHE A 44 18.34 -9.02 -7.25
C PHE A 44 17.64 -9.83 -6.15
N THR A 45 17.23 -9.17 -5.08
CA THR A 45 16.07 -9.60 -4.28
C THR A 45 14.86 -8.79 -4.72
N SER A 46 13.68 -9.41 -4.67
CA SER A 46 12.43 -8.80 -5.11
C SER A 46 11.32 -8.97 -4.09
N GLU A 47 10.37 -8.06 -4.10
CA GLU A 47 9.25 -8.04 -3.18
C GLU A 47 8.04 -7.36 -3.83
N CYS A 48 6.90 -8.03 -3.85
CA CYS A 48 5.62 -7.40 -4.20
C CYS A 48 5.16 -6.49 -3.04
N VAL A 49 4.98 -5.20 -3.32
CA VAL A 49 4.54 -4.20 -2.35
C VAL A 49 3.28 -3.49 -2.82
N THR A 50 2.26 -3.45 -1.97
CA THR A 50 1.07 -2.63 -2.21
C THR A 50 1.42 -1.16 -1.97
N LEU A 51 1.17 -0.32 -2.97
CA LEU A 51 1.27 1.13 -2.83
C LEU A 51 -0.07 1.72 -2.41
N TYR A 52 0.00 2.79 -1.63
CA TYR A 52 -1.17 3.44 -1.06
C TYR A 52 -1.18 4.93 -1.42
N GLU A 53 -2.39 5.44 -1.63
CA GLU A 53 -2.70 6.86 -1.73
C GLU A 53 -3.52 7.29 -0.51
N PHE A 54 -3.35 8.53 -0.06
CA PHE A 54 -4.20 9.13 0.96
C PHE A 54 -5.22 10.04 0.28
N ARG A 55 -6.50 9.71 0.42
CA ARG A 55 -7.59 10.45 -0.22
C ARG A 55 -8.46 11.17 0.81
N PRO A 56 -8.85 12.43 0.57
CA PRO A 56 -9.68 13.17 1.50
C PRO A 56 -11.09 12.55 1.59
N ALA A 57 -11.64 12.48 2.79
CA ALA A 57 -12.99 12.02 3.06
C ALA A 57 -13.52 12.61 4.36
N GLY A 58 -14.85 12.68 4.51
CA GLY A 58 -15.46 12.83 5.83
C GLY A 58 -15.32 11.52 6.58
N VAL A 59 -14.66 11.54 7.74
CA VAL A 59 -14.34 10.36 8.53
C VAL A 59 -14.80 10.52 9.98
N ARG A 60 -15.09 9.41 10.64
CA ARG A 60 -15.19 9.35 12.10
C ARG A 60 -14.66 8.02 12.62
N ILE A 61 -14.25 7.99 13.87
CA ILE A 61 -13.81 6.74 14.52
C ILE A 61 -14.99 5.75 14.52
N ALA A 62 -14.72 4.52 14.09
CA ALA A 62 -15.73 3.48 13.99
C ALA A 62 -16.41 3.22 15.34
N GLY A 63 -17.74 3.12 15.33
CA GLY A 63 -18.53 2.87 16.54
C GLY A 63 -18.71 4.08 17.47
N THR A 64 -18.27 5.27 17.06
CA THR A 64 -18.58 6.52 17.76
C THR A 64 -19.80 7.21 17.15
N THR A 65 -20.51 8.00 17.96
CA THR A 65 -21.69 8.77 17.53
C THR A 65 -21.37 10.22 17.19
N GLY A 66 -20.09 10.60 17.21
CA GLY A 66 -19.64 11.95 16.88
C GLY A 66 -19.85 12.30 15.41
N ASP A 67 -19.72 13.60 15.14
CA ASP A 67 -19.79 14.14 13.78
C ASP A 67 -18.63 13.63 12.91
N PHE A 68 -18.89 13.55 11.60
CA PHE A 68 -17.82 13.33 10.64
C PHE A 68 -16.95 14.58 10.53
N VAL A 69 -15.63 14.37 10.53
CA VAL A 69 -14.63 15.42 10.34
C VAL A 69 -13.85 15.18 9.05
N ASP A 70 -13.26 16.22 8.49
CA ASP A 70 -12.40 16.05 7.32
C ASP A 70 -11.11 15.32 7.71
N GLY A 71 -10.78 14.27 6.97
CA GLY A 71 -9.58 13.47 7.20
C GLY A 71 -9.12 12.75 5.94
N PHE A 72 -8.17 11.83 6.09
CA PHE A 72 -7.58 11.08 4.99
C PHE A 72 -7.73 9.58 5.17
N VAL A 73 -8.12 8.92 4.09
CA VAL A 73 -8.30 7.48 4.02
C VAL A 73 -7.14 6.88 3.24
N LYS A 74 -6.52 5.83 3.80
CA LYS A 74 -5.46 5.08 3.12
C LYS A 74 -6.07 4.09 2.12
N VAL A 75 -5.85 4.30 0.83
CA VAL A 75 -6.42 3.50 -0.27
C VAL A 75 -5.30 2.73 -0.99
N PRO A 76 -5.37 1.38 -1.11
CA PRO A 76 -4.44 0.62 -1.93
C PRO A 76 -4.72 0.86 -3.43
N ILE A 77 -3.73 1.36 -4.15
CA ILE A 77 -3.90 1.80 -5.55
C ILE A 77 -3.21 0.92 -6.59
N THR A 78 -2.17 0.18 -6.20
CA THR A 78 -1.46 -0.73 -7.11
C THR A 78 -0.54 -1.68 -6.34
N CYS A 79 -0.17 -2.79 -6.98
CA CYS A 79 0.89 -3.69 -6.52
C CYS A 79 2.14 -3.48 -7.40
N GLN A 80 3.28 -3.16 -6.79
CA GLN A 80 4.54 -2.94 -7.49
C GLN A 80 5.59 -3.97 -7.08
N CYS A 81 6.43 -4.40 -8.03
CA CYS A 81 7.64 -5.14 -7.70
C CYS A 81 8.78 -4.19 -7.30
N ARG A 82 9.28 -4.32 -6.06
CA ARG A 82 10.45 -3.59 -5.58
C ARG A 82 11.70 -4.47 -5.68
N LEU A 83 12.70 -3.98 -6.39
CA LEU A 83 13.99 -4.66 -6.56
C LEU A 83 15.06 -4.06 -5.66
N ARG A 84 15.92 -4.91 -5.11
CA ARG A 84 17.17 -4.50 -4.46
C ARG A 84 18.32 -5.30 -5.07
N ARG A 85 19.34 -4.61 -5.56
CA ARG A 85 20.51 -5.27 -6.14
C ARG A 85 21.31 -5.96 -5.04
N LYS A 86 21.66 -7.22 -5.25
CA LYS A 86 22.60 -7.96 -4.42
C LYS A 86 24.01 -7.45 -4.70
N PHE A 87 24.73 -7.01 -3.67
CA PHE A 87 26.16 -6.72 -3.80
C PHE A 87 26.93 -8.03 -3.75
N ASN A 88 27.00 -8.73 -4.88
CA ASN A 88 27.92 -9.84 -5.03
C ASN A 88 29.29 -9.27 -5.35
N ARG A 89 30.28 -9.51 -4.47
CA ARG A 89 31.69 -9.13 -4.62
C ARG A 89 32.41 -9.87 -5.77
N LEU A 90 31.68 -10.49 -6.70
CA LEU A 90 32.17 -11.44 -7.71
C LEU A 90 32.44 -10.80 -9.08
N LEU A 91 32.63 -9.48 -9.13
CA LEU A 91 33.17 -8.79 -10.32
C LEU A 91 34.49 -8.08 -9.97
N VAL A 92 35.44 -8.82 -9.39
CA VAL A 92 36.85 -8.55 -9.69
C VAL A 92 37.30 -9.76 -10.49
N PRO A 93 37.40 -9.67 -11.82
CA PRO A 93 38.16 -10.68 -12.55
C PRO A 93 39.60 -10.57 -12.05
N ASP A 94 40.13 -11.67 -11.50
CA ASP A 94 41.56 -11.80 -11.26
C ASP A 94 42.28 -11.44 -12.57
N ARG A 95 42.97 -10.30 -12.56
CA ARG A 95 43.79 -9.88 -13.69
C ARG A 95 45.10 -10.67 -13.60
N PRO A 96 45.55 -11.31 -14.69
CA PRO A 96 46.82 -12.05 -14.70
C PRO A 96 48.01 -11.15 -14.43
#